data_AF-A0A9D9C2B8-F1
#
_entry.id   AF-A0A9D9C2B8-F1
#
_cell.length_a   1.000
_cell.length_b   1.000
_cell.length_c   1.000
_cell.angle_alpha   90.00
_cell.angle_beta   90.00
_cell.angle_gamma   90.00
#
_symmetry.space_group_name_H-M   'P 1'
#
loop_
_entity.id
_entity.type
_entity.pdbx_description
1 polymer ?
#
loop_
_entity_poly.entity_id
_entity_poly.type
_entity_poly.pdbx_seq_one_letter_code
_entity_poly.pdbx_strand_id
1 'polypeptide(L)'
;LWYAQEVEGVRPDVRIINLSYLASDWYANQQRMQAYDSAPVEFLAQPKDYAYDRLTYAQIIDPINEPTEVLESLRSIYDPKSVCKYGTSSLIELKHPNMYIPVDSAAVVKAGLVSADDPTLVDRIDINLTQQGKQYLTQSEILMLDIIATNVANGWKRPIYWASTVPNSYHLGLTPYMKSVGMVYQLLPTRQLAELPARTDKAYDVVTKKYRWGGTAMNPYIDETAGRMLSSVRSSMTRLTAELIYEGDNLKAQGDTAAADKKYRQALEVLDLIEKNLPQSAKRYSIFSEGMDMGMHYAHIGAELGDDKVKQKGLTILEGMLKRAAGNYRYAVAMQSLFRYPSLTYENHYIPYYLKQFIDDYQGVGGDVDKLMKSPEMAGITLEQLDTYRNQLSSSSSEEMTEEQQALQILSELASQAADINRYAAMSAEEYAKLSDIEREADSLFYLSLQFCGLDQEILSQYEEFKDFDFARAKRLSDEYIRNNPEVAEELQSMM
;
A
#
# COMPACT_ATOMS: atom_id res chain seq x y z
N LEU A 1 20.95 5.37 -0.50
CA LEU A 1 21.89 4.56 -1.32
C LEU A 1 23.10 5.38 -1.77
N TRP A 2 22.94 6.52 -2.44
CA TRP A 2 24.09 7.37 -2.84
C TRP A 2 25.02 7.71 -1.68
N TYR A 3 24.52 8.18 -0.54
CA TYR A 3 25.37 8.43 0.63
C TYR A 3 26.29 7.24 0.97
N ALA A 4 25.73 6.01 1.00
CA ALA A 4 26.50 4.82 1.32
C ALA A 4 27.58 4.51 0.27
N GLN A 5 27.35 4.80 -1.01
CA GLN A 5 28.34 4.57 -2.06
C GLN A 5 29.37 5.71 -2.14
N GLU A 6 28.91 6.95 -2.20
CA GLU A 6 29.70 8.17 -2.46
C GLU A 6 30.55 8.59 -1.25
N VAL A 7 30.03 8.39 -0.03
CA VAL A 7 30.71 8.82 1.21
C VAL A 7 31.34 7.63 1.92
N GLU A 8 30.60 6.55 2.09
CA GLU A 8 31.05 5.38 2.87
C GLU A 8 31.80 4.34 2.02
N GLY A 9 31.89 4.54 0.70
CA GLY A 9 32.58 3.61 -0.22
C GLY A 9 31.96 2.21 -0.28
N VAL A 10 30.67 2.07 0.07
CA VAL A 10 29.99 0.78 0.10
C VAL A 10 29.57 0.38 -1.31
N ARG A 11 30.07 -0.77 -1.78
CA ARG A 11 29.72 -1.39 -3.06
C ARG A 11 29.88 -0.44 -4.26
N PRO A 12 31.09 0.08 -4.53
CA PRO A 12 31.38 0.90 -5.72
C PRO A 12 31.15 0.16 -7.05
N ASP A 13 31.01 -1.17 -7.00
CA ASP A 13 30.67 -2.03 -8.13
C ASP A 13 29.18 -1.97 -8.54
N VAL A 14 28.29 -1.50 -7.65
CA VAL A 14 26.85 -1.41 -7.90
C VAL A 14 26.51 -0.14 -8.67
N ARG A 15 25.59 -0.22 -9.64
CA ARG A 15 25.01 0.97 -10.27
C ARG A 15 23.74 1.39 -9.55
N ILE A 16 23.69 2.62 -9.03
CA ILE A 16 22.49 3.22 -8.45
C ILE A 16 21.82 4.11 -9.49
N ILE A 17 20.55 3.80 -9.83
CA ILE A 17 19.75 4.57 -10.79
C ILE A 17 18.56 5.19 -10.05
N ASN A 18 18.48 6.51 -10.06
CA ASN A 18 17.33 7.26 -9.54
C ASN A 18 16.31 7.44 -10.69
N LEU A 19 15.13 6.83 -10.55
CA LEU A 19 14.09 6.86 -11.58
C LEU A 19 13.59 8.28 -11.88
N SER A 20 13.52 9.16 -10.87
CA SER A 20 13.11 10.56 -11.07
C SER A 20 14.14 11.36 -11.86
N TYR A 21 15.44 11.07 -11.69
CA TYR A 21 16.49 11.72 -12.49
C TYR A 21 16.69 11.06 -13.85
N LEU A 22 16.25 9.81 -14.04
CA LEU A 22 16.28 9.13 -15.34
C LEU A 22 15.39 9.83 -16.39
N ALA A 23 14.49 10.70 -15.95
CA ALA A 23 13.74 11.60 -16.81
C ALA A 23 14.58 12.75 -17.41
N SER A 24 15.79 13.01 -16.90
CA SER A 24 16.70 14.02 -17.45
C SER A 24 17.76 13.40 -18.36
N ASP A 25 17.98 14.02 -19.52
CA ASP A 25 18.89 13.52 -20.55
C ASP A 25 20.35 13.40 -20.10
N TRP A 26 20.85 14.36 -19.31
CA TRP A 26 22.21 14.34 -18.77
C TRP A 26 22.43 13.14 -17.84
N TYR A 27 21.43 12.79 -17.01
CA TYR A 27 21.53 11.67 -16.08
C TYR A 27 21.37 10.32 -16.77
N ALA A 28 20.47 10.23 -17.77
CA ALA A 28 20.38 9.09 -18.66
C ALA A 28 21.71 8.84 -19.39
N ASN A 29 22.34 9.90 -19.91
CA ASN A 29 23.65 9.81 -20.54
C ASN A 29 24.76 9.42 -19.56
N GLN A 30 24.69 9.86 -18.30
CA GLN A 30 25.63 9.46 -17.26
C GLN A 30 25.63 7.94 -16.99
N GLN A 31 24.49 7.25 -17.18
CA GLN A 31 24.42 5.79 -17.00
C GLN A 31 25.27 5.04 -18.05
N ARG A 32 25.56 5.66 -19.19
CA ARG A 32 26.43 5.12 -20.25
C ARG A 32 27.92 5.26 -19.93
N MET A 33 28.28 5.87 -18.80
CA MET A 33 29.66 6.10 -18.41
C MET A 33 30.05 5.15 -17.26
N GLN A 34 31.34 4.81 -17.19
CA GLN A 34 31.91 4.15 -16.01
C GLN A 34 31.65 5.02 -14.78
N ALA A 35 31.18 4.42 -13.68
CA ALA A 35 31.12 5.08 -12.38
C ALA A 35 31.78 4.18 -11.36
N TYR A 36 32.90 4.63 -10.80
CA TYR A 36 33.74 3.83 -9.91
C TYR A 36 34.11 2.48 -10.55
N ASP A 37 33.81 1.38 -9.88
CA ASP A 37 34.05 0.02 -10.36
C ASP A 37 32.86 -0.52 -11.20
N SER A 38 31.74 0.20 -11.23
CA SER A 38 30.56 -0.17 -12.01
C SER A 38 30.74 0.19 -13.48
N ALA A 39 30.81 -0.84 -14.34
CA ALA A 39 30.82 -0.66 -15.79
C ALA A 39 29.64 0.20 -16.28
N PRO A 40 29.70 0.77 -17.50
CA PRO A 40 28.56 1.38 -18.15
C PRO A 40 27.30 0.49 -18.14
N VAL A 41 26.14 1.13 -18.13
CA VAL A 41 24.84 0.46 -18.32
C VAL A 41 24.54 0.40 -19.81
N GLU A 42 24.26 -0.81 -20.30
CA GLU A 42 23.87 -1.06 -21.68
C GLU A 42 22.35 -0.89 -21.82
N PHE A 43 21.92 -0.09 -22.79
CA PHE A 43 20.52 0.08 -23.22
C PHE A 43 20.50 0.55 -24.69
N LEU A 44 19.40 0.32 -25.41
CA LEU A 44 19.25 0.61 -26.83
C LEU A 44 19.29 2.12 -27.13
N ALA A 45 18.53 2.91 -26.38
CA ALA A 45 18.28 4.33 -26.65
C ALA A 45 19.58 5.16 -26.65
N GLN A 46 19.94 5.80 -27.75
CA GLN A 46 21.12 6.66 -27.85
C GLN A 46 20.80 8.10 -27.42
N PRO A 47 21.81 8.95 -27.11
CA PRO A 47 21.55 10.35 -26.75
C PRO A 47 20.69 11.11 -27.78
N LYS A 48 20.81 10.79 -29.07
CA LYS A 48 19.95 11.37 -30.12
C LYS A 48 18.45 11.10 -29.92
N ASP A 49 18.09 10.04 -29.21
CA ASP A 49 16.72 9.58 -29.03
C ASP A 49 16.03 10.29 -27.85
N TYR A 50 16.77 10.68 -26.80
CA TYR A 50 16.19 11.28 -25.58
C TYR A 50 16.71 12.68 -25.22
N ALA A 51 17.84 13.14 -25.77
CA ALA A 51 18.39 14.46 -25.42
C ALA A 51 17.50 15.60 -25.89
N TYR A 52 17.53 16.72 -25.15
CA TYR A 52 16.75 17.92 -25.44
C TYR A 52 15.24 17.65 -25.51
N ASP A 53 14.72 16.93 -24.51
CA ASP A 53 13.28 16.62 -24.34
C ASP A 53 12.65 15.89 -25.55
N ARG A 54 13.46 15.15 -26.32
CA ARG A 54 12.96 14.37 -27.47
C ARG A 54 12.10 13.18 -27.06
N LEU A 55 12.29 12.63 -25.86
CA LEU A 55 11.59 11.45 -25.35
C LEU A 55 10.87 11.72 -24.04
N THR A 56 10.21 12.87 -23.88
CA THR A 56 9.51 13.19 -22.62
C THR A 56 8.50 12.11 -22.23
N TYR A 57 7.70 11.64 -23.18
CA TYR A 57 6.79 10.51 -23.03
C TYR A 57 6.41 9.90 -24.40
N ALA A 58 5.96 8.65 -24.38
CA ALA A 58 5.35 7.95 -25.50
C ALA A 58 3.89 7.62 -25.17
N GLN A 59 2.96 8.09 -26.00
CA GLN A 59 1.51 7.99 -25.79
C GLN A 59 0.94 6.76 -26.51
N ILE A 60 0.04 6.03 -25.86
CA ILE A 60 -0.77 5.00 -26.49
C ILE A 60 -1.89 5.69 -27.27
N ILE A 61 -1.93 5.50 -28.59
CA ILE A 61 -2.89 6.15 -29.49
C ILE A 61 -3.73 5.08 -30.18
N ASP A 62 -3.13 4.32 -31.11
CA ASP A 62 -3.79 3.23 -31.85
C ASP A 62 -3.07 1.90 -31.54
N PRO A 63 -3.30 1.30 -30.34
CA PRO A 63 -2.49 0.19 -29.88
C PRO A 63 -2.72 -1.11 -30.65
N ILE A 64 -1.62 -1.75 -31.01
CA ILE A 64 -1.55 -3.16 -31.42
C ILE A 64 -1.34 -3.98 -30.15
N ASN A 65 -2.40 -4.67 -29.70
CA ASN A 65 -2.44 -5.35 -28.39
C ASN A 65 -1.92 -6.79 -28.43
N GLU A 66 -1.48 -7.30 -29.59
CA GLU A 66 -0.76 -8.55 -29.68
C GLU A 66 0.51 -8.51 -28.81
N PRO A 67 0.78 -9.56 -27.98
CA PRO A 67 2.00 -9.62 -27.19
C PRO A 67 3.24 -9.46 -28.07
N THR A 68 4.03 -8.43 -27.78
CA THR A 68 5.24 -8.06 -28.55
C THR A 68 6.48 -8.10 -27.66
N GLU A 69 7.64 -8.50 -28.19
CA GLU A 69 8.87 -8.44 -27.40
C GLU A 69 9.17 -7.00 -26.99
N VAL A 70 9.51 -6.77 -25.71
CA VAL A 70 9.74 -5.42 -25.18
C VAL A 70 10.80 -4.65 -25.97
N LEU A 71 11.89 -5.31 -26.43
CA LEU A 71 12.93 -4.67 -27.22
C LEU A 71 12.43 -4.26 -28.61
N GLU A 72 11.47 -4.98 -29.18
CA GLU A 72 10.83 -4.60 -30.44
C GLU A 72 9.92 -3.38 -30.23
N SER A 73 9.09 -3.39 -29.19
CA SER A 73 8.27 -2.23 -28.82
C SER A 73 9.13 -0.98 -28.59
N LEU A 74 10.22 -1.09 -27.82
CA LEU A 74 11.15 0.01 -27.56
C LEU A 74 11.82 0.53 -28.84
N ARG A 75 12.24 -0.35 -29.76
CA ARG A 75 12.78 0.08 -31.07
C ARG A 75 11.75 0.86 -31.89
N SER A 76 10.46 0.48 -31.80
CA SER A 76 9.39 1.22 -32.47
C SER A 76 9.22 2.64 -31.92
N ILE A 77 9.44 2.86 -30.62
CA ILE A 77 9.41 4.18 -29.97
C ILE A 77 10.58 5.04 -30.49
N TYR A 78 11.77 4.46 -30.62
CA TYR A 78 12.98 5.19 -31.04
C TYR A 78 13.10 5.43 -32.55
N ASP A 79 12.24 4.82 -33.37
CA ASP A 79 12.17 5.10 -34.80
C ASP A 79 11.62 6.52 -35.00
N PRO A 80 12.25 7.41 -35.77
CA PRO A 80 11.71 8.74 -36.07
C PRO A 80 10.28 8.75 -36.64
N LYS A 81 9.82 7.63 -37.23
CA LYS A 81 8.45 7.43 -37.72
C LYS A 81 7.42 7.26 -36.59
N SER A 82 7.84 7.10 -35.34
CA SER A 82 6.96 7.07 -34.18
C SER A 82 6.34 8.43 -33.89
N VAL A 83 6.93 9.52 -34.38
CA VAL A 83 6.39 10.87 -34.21
C VAL A 83 5.16 11.03 -35.10
N CYS A 84 3.99 11.11 -34.47
CA CYS A 84 2.72 11.32 -35.14
C CYS A 84 2.10 12.67 -34.76
N LYS A 85 1.16 13.14 -35.59
CA LYS A 85 0.32 14.31 -35.26
C LYS A 85 -0.86 13.85 -34.43
N TYR A 86 -1.03 14.45 -33.26
CA TYR A 86 -2.18 14.22 -32.39
C TYR A 86 -2.78 15.58 -32.00
N GLY A 87 -3.88 15.96 -32.66
CA GLY A 87 -4.40 17.31 -32.60
C GLY A 87 -3.38 18.34 -33.11
N THR A 88 -3.09 19.36 -32.28
CA THR A 88 -2.08 20.40 -32.57
C THR A 88 -0.65 20.01 -32.17
N SER A 89 -0.48 18.90 -31.45
CA SER A 89 0.79 18.45 -30.90
C SER A 89 1.45 17.38 -31.78
N SER A 90 2.77 17.22 -31.64
CA SER A 90 3.49 16.07 -32.20
C SER A 90 3.93 15.20 -31.04
N LEU A 91 3.50 13.94 -31.03
CA LEU A 91 3.73 13.00 -29.94
C LEU A 91 4.50 11.79 -30.46
N ILE A 92 5.21 11.11 -29.57
CA ILE A 92 5.75 9.78 -29.85
C ILE A 92 4.66 8.76 -29.59
N GLU A 93 4.38 7.92 -30.58
CA GLU A 93 3.41 6.84 -30.48
C GLU A 93 4.03 5.58 -29.87
N LEU A 94 3.38 5.05 -28.82
CA LEU A 94 3.63 3.72 -28.28
C LEU A 94 2.67 2.71 -28.93
N LYS A 95 3.15 2.05 -29.99
CA LYS A 95 2.32 1.11 -30.79
C LYS A 95 2.00 -0.20 -30.08
N HIS A 96 2.93 -0.72 -29.28
CA HIS A 96 2.82 -2.05 -28.69
C HIS A 96 2.85 -1.97 -27.15
N PRO A 97 1.72 -1.64 -26.50
CA PRO A 97 1.64 -1.52 -25.04
C PRO A 97 1.52 -2.87 -24.30
N ASN A 98 1.26 -3.96 -25.01
CA ASN A 98 1.28 -5.32 -24.46
C ASN A 98 2.62 -5.98 -24.79
N MET A 99 3.55 -5.93 -23.84
CA MET A 99 4.93 -6.34 -24.03
C MET A 99 5.29 -7.57 -23.20
N TYR A 100 6.37 -8.26 -23.56
CA TYR A 100 6.98 -9.27 -22.71
C TYR A 100 8.52 -9.30 -22.84
N ILE A 101 9.19 -9.77 -21.81
CA ILE A 101 10.63 -10.06 -21.83
C ILE A 101 10.81 -11.59 -21.97
N PRO A 102 11.43 -12.09 -23.05
CA PRO A 102 11.69 -13.52 -23.19
C PRO A 102 12.72 -13.99 -22.15
N VAL A 103 12.53 -15.20 -21.63
CA VAL A 103 13.41 -15.79 -20.64
C VAL A 103 14.17 -16.98 -21.23
N ASP A 104 15.49 -16.86 -21.28
CA ASP A 104 16.38 -18.00 -21.52
C ASP A 104 16.66 -18.72 -20.19
N SER A 105 15.97 -19.84 -19.95
CA SER A 105 16.11 -20.64 -18.73
C SER A 105 17.56 -21.08 -18.48
N ALA A 106 18.35 -21.38 -19.53
CA ALA A 106 19.74 -21.79 -19.36
C ALA A 106 20.62 -20.62 -18.90
N ALA A 107 20.41 -19.42 -19.45
CA ALA A 107 21.10 -18.21 -19.02
C ALA A 107 20.74 -17.84 -17.57
N VAL A 108 19.47 -17.96 -17.19
CA VAL A 108 18.96 -17.67 -15.84
C VAL A 108 19.57 -18.58 -14.78
N VAL A 109 19.60 -19.89 -15.05
CA VAL A 109 20.20 -20.88 -14.15
C VAL A 109 21.70 -20.65 -14.04
N LYS A 110 22.38 -20.39 -15.18
CA LYS A 110 23.82 -20.05 -15.20
C LYS A 110 24.13 -18.79 -14.40
N ALA A 111 23.23 -17.80 -14.40
CA ALA A 111 23.35 -16.58 -13.61
C ALA A 111 23.05 -16.77 -12.11
N GLY A 112 22.63 -17.96 -11.68
CA GLY A 112 22.31 -18.26 -10.28
C GLY A 112 21.08 -17.51 -9.76
N LEU A 113 20.18 -17.12 -10.65
CA LEU A 113 18.96 -16.40 -10.27
C LEU A 113 17.92 -17.34 -9.68
N VAL A 114 17.79 -18.53 -10.26
CA VAL A 114 16.76 -19.55 -9.98
C VAL A 114 17.40 -20.95 -10.10
N SER A 115 16.88 -21.95 -9.39
CA SER A 115 17.29 -23.35 -9.59
C SER A 115 16.70 -23.92 -10.89
N ALA A 116 17.32 -24.98 -11.43
CA ALA A 116 16.89 -25.57 -12.71
C ALA A 116 15.50 -26.25 -12.64
N ASP A 117 15.06 -26.58 -11.43
CA ASP A 117 13.82 -27.30 -11.10
C ASP A 117 12.76 -26.41 -10.44
N ASP A 118 12.96 -25.09 -10.38
CA ASP A 118 12.00 -24.17 -9.78
C ASP A 118 10.69 -24.16 -10.59
N PRO A 119 9.55 -24.60 -10.01
CA PRO A 119 8.29 -24.71 -10.73
C PRO A 119 7.66 -23.34 -11.03
N THR A 120 8.18 -22.26 -10.45
CA THR A 120 7.69 -20.90 -10.66
C THR A 120 8.41 -20.18 -11.81
N LEU A 121 9.45 -20.79 -12.40
CA LEU A 121 10.18 -20.27 -13.56
C LEU A 121 9.24 -20.10 -14.74
N VAL A 122 9.25 -18.91 -15.34
CA VAL A 122 8.44 -18.59 -16.52
C VAL A 122 9.29 -18.53 -17.78
N ASP A 123 8.66 -18.79 -18.92
CA ASP A 123 9.21 -18.65 -20.27
C ASP A 123 9.28 -17.19 -20.74
N ARG A 124 8.47 -16.31 -20.14
CA ARG A 124 8.53 -14.86 -20.35
C ARG A 124 7.99 -14.07 -19.16
N ILE A 125 8.44 -12.81 -19.04
CA ILE A 125 7.93 -11.83 -18.07
C ILE A 125 6.95 -10.91 -18.80
N ASP A 126 5.66 -11.00 -18.48
CA ASP A 126 4.63 -10.17 -19.12
C ASP A 126 4.58 -8.74 -18.52
N ILE A 127 4.46 -7.74 -19.41
CA ILE A 127 4.31 -6.32 -19.10
C ILE A 127 3.16 -5.77 -19.96
N ASN A 128 1.94 -5.78 -19.41
CA ASN A 128 0.76 -5.28 -20.11
C ASN A 128 0.35 -3.93 -19.56
N LEU A 129 0.60 -2.85 -20.32
CA LEU A 129 0.31 -1.48 -19.88
C LEU A 129 -1.18 -1.14 -19.97
N THR A 130 -1.91 -1.71 -20.93
CA THR A 130 -3.35 -1.46 -21.09
C THR A 130 -4.15 -2.07 -19.95
N GLN A 131 -3.80 -3.28 -19.49
CA GLN A 131 -4.37 -3.89 -18.28
C GLN A 131 -4.03 -3.12 -17.00
N GLN A 132 -2.93 -2.36 -16.99
CA GLN A 132 -2.57 -1.47 -15.89
C GLN A 132 -3.27 -0.10 -15.98
N GLY A 133 -4.16 0.12 -16.96
CA GLY A 133 -4.85 1.39 -17.17
C GLY A 133 -3.93 2.55 -17.61
N LYS A 134 -2.67 2.27 -17.99
CA LYS A 134 -1.74 3.31 -18.43
C LYS A 134 -2.09 3.76 -19.84
N GLN A 135 -1.89 5.06 -20.08
CA GLN A 135 -2.12 5.71 -21.37
C GLN A 135 -0.81 6.18 -22.04
N TYR A 136 0.30 6.17 -21.30
CA TYR A 136 1.61 6.58 -21.78
C TYR A 136 2.72 5.97 -20.93
N LEU A 137 3.94 6.00 -21.45
CA LEU A 137 5.17 5.82 -20.69
C LEU A 137 5.99 7.10 -20.68
N THR A 138 6.55 7.47 -19.55
CA THR A 138 7.52 8.55 -19.40
C THR A 138 8.92 8.13 -19.85
N GLN A 139 9.82 9.09 -20.07
CA GLN A 139 11.22 8.80 -20.40
C GLN A 139 11.88 7.81 -19.41
N SER A 140 11.69 8.02 -18.11
CA SER A 140 12.29 7.19 -17.08
C SER A 140 11.76 5.76 -17.12
N GLU A 141 10.47 5.57 -17.37
CA GLU A 141 9.84 4.26 -17.53
C GLU A 141 10.34 3.54 -18.79
N ILE A 142 10.45 4.25 -19.92
CA ILE A 142 10.98 3.73 -21.17
C ILE A 142 12.44 3.26 -20.99
N LEU A 143 13.29 4.11 -20.42
CA LEU A 143 14.70 3.77 -20.18
C LEU A 143 14.86 2.67 -19.13
N MET A 144 14.00 2.60 -18.12
CA MET A 144 14.00 1.50 -17.16
C MET A 144 13.71 0.16 -17.86
N LEU A 145 12.67 0.10 -18.69
CA LEU A 145 12.36 -1.10 -19.47
C LEU A 145 13.50 -1.48 -20.42
N ASP A 146 14.11 -0.50 -21.09
CA ASP A 146 15.25 -0.72 -21.99
C ASP A 146 16.47 -1.29 -21.25
N ILE A 147 16.84 -0.71 -20.11
CA ILE A 147 17.93 -1.20 -19.27
C ILE A 147 17.68 -2.64 -18.81
N ILE A 148 16.46 -2.93 -18.34
CA ILE A 148 16.09 -4.28 -17.88
C ILE A 148 16.17 -5.26 -19.04
N ALA A 149 15.46 -4.98 -20.13
CA ALA A 149 15.35 -5.87 -21.28
C ALA A 149 16.70 -6.11 -21.97
N THR A 150 17.52 -5.07 -22.13
CA THR A 150 18.87 -5.17 -22.68
C THR A 150 19.77 -6.01 -21.77
N ASN A 151 19.69 -5.84 -20.44
CA ASN A 151 20.45 -6.67 -19.49
C ASN A 151 20.00 -8.14 -19.52
N VAL A 152 18.70 -8.41 -19.66
CA VAL A 152 18.16 -9.79 -19.80
C VAL A 152 18.63 -10.44 -21.10
N ALA A 153 18.49 -9.75 -22.23
CA ALA A 153 18.95 -10.23 -23.54
C ALA A 153 20.46 -10.50 -23.57
N ASN A 154 21.24 -9.76 -22.79
CA ASN A 154 22.69 -9.94 -22.65
C ASN A 154 23.08 -10.98 -21.60
N GLY A 155 22.15 -11.83 -21.16
CA GLY A 155 22.43 -12.98 -20.29
C GLY A 155 22.48 -12.63 -18.81
N TRP A 156 21.66 -11.68 -18.35
CA TRP A 156 21.52 -11.30 -16.94
C TRP A 156 22.85 -10.91 -16.27
N LYS A 157 23.70 -10.15 -16.97
CA LYS A 157 25.02 -9.72 -16.47
C LYS A 157 24.93 -9.02 -15.10
N ARG A 158 23.83 -8.32 -14.84
CA ARG A 158 23.56 -7.63 -13.56
C ARG A 158 22.23 -8.10 -12.97
N PRO A 159 22.19 -8.44 -11.67
CA PRO A 159 20.91 -8.58 -10.98
C PRO A 159 20.27 -7.20 -10.79
N ILE A 160 18.96 -7.11 -11.04
CA ILE A 160 18.20 -5.86 -10.95
C ILE A 160 17.42 -5.83 -9.64
N TYR A 161 17.46 -4.68 -8.96
CA TYR A 161 16.80 -4.47 -7.68
C TYR A 161 16.07 -3.12 -7.64
N TRP A 162 14.94 -3.09 -6.92
CA TRP A 162 14.28 -1.87 -6.47
C TRP A 162 14.49 -1.70 -4.96
N ALA A 163 14.59 -0.45 -4.48
CA ALA A 163 14.54 -0.20 -3.05
C ALA A 163 13.12 -0.48 -2.52
N SER A 164 12.99 -1.00 -1.30
CA SER A 164 11.68 -1.35 -0.74
C SER A 164 10.71 -0.18 -0.58
N THR A 165 11.24 1.05 -0.63
CA THR A 165 10.49 2.30 -0.55
C THR A 165 9.99 2.80 -1.90
N VAL A 166 10.35 2.14 -3.01
CA VAL A 166 9.78 2.44 -4.33
C VAL A 166 8.39 1.80 -4.39
N PRO A 167 7.32 2.58 -4.66
CA PRO A 167 5.98 2.04 -4.69
C PRO A 167 5.74 1.22 -5.97
N ASN A 168 4.82 0.25 -5.88
CA ASN A 168 4.50 -0.69 -6.96
C ASN A 168 4.13 -0.02 -8.29
N SER A 169 3.57 1.20 -8.26
CA SER A 169 3.24 1.98 -9.46
C SER A 169 4.46 2.32 -10.33
N TYR A 170 5.67 2.29 -9.75
CA TYR A 170 6.94 2.52 -10.47
C TYR A 170 7.59 1.22 -10.96
N HIS A 171 6.98 0.05 -10.72
CA HIS A 171 7.53 -1.23 -11.17
C HIS A 171 7.02 -1.64 -12.56
N LEU A 172 6.05 -0.92 -13.15
CA LEU A 172 5.44 -1.23 -14.46
C LEU A 172 4.91 -2.68 -14.57
N GLY A 173 4.26 -3.17 -13.52
CA GLY A 173 3.69 -4.52 -13.49
C GLY A 173 4.71 -5.63 -13.22
N LEU A 174 5.97 -5.30 -12.93
CA LEU A 174 7.02 -6.29 -12.62
C LEU A 174 6.95 -6.83 -11.18
N THR A 175 6.16 -6.24 -10.28
CA THR A 175 6.05 -6.67 -8.87
C THR A 175 5.79 -8.18 -8.69
N PRO A 176 4.93 -8.85 -9.48
CA PRO A 176 4.70 -10.29 -9.36
C PRO A 176 5.93 -11.16 -9.70
N TYR A 177 6.99 -10.56 -10.23
CA TYR A 177 8.24 -11.24 -10.58
C TYR A 177 9.38 -10.89 -9.62
N MET A 178 9.08 -10.23 -8.50
CA MET A 178 10.08 -9.79 -7.54
C MET A 178 10.03 -10.58 -6.23
N LYS A 179 11.22 -10.85 -5.67
CA LYS A 179 11.38 -11.36 -4.30
C LYS A 179 12.22 -10.41 -3.45
N SER A 180 11.90 -10.27 -2.17
CA SER A 180 12.67 -9.39 -1.28
C SER A 180 13.98 -10.03 -0.81
N VAL A 181 15.04 -9.22 -0.78
CA VAL A 181 16.35 -9.53 -0.20
C VAL A 181 16.70 -8.42 0.78
N GLY A 182 16.14 -8.51 1.99
CA GLY A 182 16.19 -7.42 2.95
C GLY A 182 15.40 -6.19 2.44
N MET A 183 15.99 -5.00 2.49
CA MET A 183 15.33 -3.73 2.09
C MET A 183 15.33 -3.45 0.58
N VAL A 184 15.52 -4.48 -0.25
CA VAL A 184 15.46 -4.37 -1.71
C VAL A 184 14.67 -5.53 -2.31
N TYR A 185 14.07 -5.31 -3.47
CA TYR A 185 13.28 -6.29 -4.22
C TYR A 185 14.05 -6.70 -5.48
N GLN A 186 14.43 -7.96 -5.58
CA GLN A 186 15.15 -8.52 -6.72
C GLN A 186 14.15 -8.96 -7.79
N LEU A 187 14.34 -8.53 -9.04
CA LEU A 187 13.64 -9.11 -10.19
C LEU A 187 14.19 -10.49 -10.51
N LEU A 188 13.28 -11.45 -10.68
CA LEU A 188 13.55 -12.83 -11.04
C LEU A 188 12.59 -13.25 -12.15
N PRO A 189 12.99 -14.16 -13.06
CA PRO A 189 12.09 -14.72 -14.07
C PRO A 189 11.21 -15.82 -13.46
N THR A 190 10.58 -15.53 -12.32
CA THR A 190 9.71 -16.45 -11.59
C THR A 190 8.45 -15.72 -11.20
N ARG A 191 7.27 -16.31 -11.40
CA ARG A 191 6.00 -15.68 -11.02
C ARG A 191 5.63 -16.04 -9.57
N GLN A 192 5.47 -15.02 -8.74
CA GLN A 192 5.13 -15.17 -7.33
C GLN A 192 3.62 -15.26 -7.13
N LEU A 193 3.19 -16.13 -6.22
CA LEU A 193 1.78 -16.23 -5.80
C LEU A 193 1.45 -15.18 -4.72
N ALA A 194 2.38 -15.00 -3.77
CA ALA A 194 2.29 -13.94 -2.77
C ALA A 194 2.86 -12.62 -3.31
N GLU A 195 2.45 -11.49 -2.73
CA GLU A 195 3.04 -10.20 -3.04
C GLU A 195 4.44 -10.09 -2.40
N LEU A 196 5.47 -9.98 -3.24
CA LEU A 196 6.86 -9.75 -2.84
C LEU A 196 7.37 -10.75 -1.76
N PRO A 197 7.28 -12.07 -1.93
CA PRO A 197 7.80 -13.04 -0.96
C PRO A 197 9.31 -12.85 -0.74
N ALA A 198 9.84 -13.32 0.39
CA ALA A 198 11.27 -13.23 0.63
C ALA A 198 12.05 -14.26 -0.19
N ARG A 199 13.25 -13.90 -0.63
CA ARG A 199 14.20 -14.84 -1.22
C ARG A 199 15.04 -15.42 -0.08
N THR A 200 14.51 -16.44 0.62
CA THR A 200 15.06 -16.94 1.89
C THR A 200 16.51 -17.42 1.79
N ASP A 201 16.93 -17.99 0.65
CA ASP A 201 18.31 -18.42 0.36
C ASP A 201 19.34 -17.28 0.44
N LYS A 202 18.91 -16.03 0.26
CA LYS A 202 19.78 -14.84 0.37
C LYS A 202 19.40 -13.94 1.54
N ALA A 203 18.10 -13.68 1.70
CA ALA A 203 17.57 -12.71 2.66
C ALA A 203 17.92 -13.08 4.10
N TYR A 204 17.90 -14.36 4.45
CA TYR A 204 18.23 -14.80 5.80
C TYR A 204 19.65 -14.41 6.21
N ASP A 205 20.65 -14.70 5.38
CA ASP A 205 22.05 -14.33 5.65
C ASP A 205 22.26 -12.81 5.62
N VAL A 206 21.55 -12.10 4.74
CA VAL A 206 21.57 -10.63 4.70
C VAL A 206 21.07 -10.04 6.03
N VAL A 207 19.90 -10.47 6.51
CA VAL A 207 19.28 -9.95 7.73
C VAL A 207 20.06 -10.33 8.98
N THR A 208 20.50 -11.59 9.09
CA THR A 208 21.14 -12.11 10.32
C THR A 208 22.63 -11.75 10.42
N LYS A 209 23.34 -11.60 9.30
CA LYS A 209 24.80 -11.43 9.28
C LYS A 209 25.29 -10.10 8.70
N LYS A 210 24.50 -9.43 7.85
CA LYS A 210 24.95 -8.25 7.10
C LYS A 210 24.28 -6.95 7.51
N TYR A 211 23.07 -7.00 8.07
CA TYR A 211 22.43 -5.81 8.65
C TYR A 211 23.31 -5.19 9.74
N ARG A 212 23.33 -3.86 9.77
CA ARG A 212 24.02 -3.07 10.78
C ARG A 212 22.98 -2.38 11.64
N TRP A 213 23.14 -2.51 12.95
CA TRP A 213 22.22 -1.98 13.94
C TRP A 213 22.81 -0.73 14.59
N GLY A 214 21.97 0.27 14.88
CA GLY A 214 22.40 1.50 15.52
C GLY A 214 21.23 2.40 15.91
N GLY A 215 21.47 3.33 16.84
CA GLY A 215 20.51 4.38 17.22
C GLY A 215 19.47 3.97 18.26
N THR A 216 18.81 2.82 18.11
CA THR A 216 17.67 2.40 18.97
C THR A 216 18.05 2.06 20.41
N ALA A 217 19.27 1.57 20.66
CA ALA A 217 19.75 1.20 22.00
C ALA A 217 19.83 2.39 22.97
N MET A 218 19.91 3.62 22.45
CA MET A 218 19.93 4.84 23.26
C MET A 218 18.52 5.32 23.65
N ASN A 219 17.47 4.61 23.20
CA ASN A 219 16.07 5.00 23.34
C ASN A 219 15.81 6.48 22.95
N PRO A 220 16.26 6.92 21.76
CA PRO A 220 16.07 8.30 21.33
C PRO A 220 14.59 8.55 21.04
N TYR A 221 14.19 9.83 21.05
CA TYR A 221 12.96 10.22 20.39
C TYR A 221 13.10 9.96 18.88
N ILE A 222 12.24 9.11 18.34
CA ILE A 222 12.19 8.79 16.92
C ILE A 222 11.06 9.61 16.30
N ASP A 223 11.42 10.62 15.52
CA ASP A 223 10.45 11.41 14.76
C ASP A 223 9.77 10.57 13.66
N GLU A 224 8.74 11.13 13.04
CA GLU A 224 7.93 10.43 12.04
C GLU A 224 8.73 9.96 10.81
N THR A 225 9.73 10.73 10.37
CA THR A 225 10.55 10.36 9.21
C THR A 225 11.54 9.25 9.56
N ALA A 226 12.24 9.38 10.68
CA ALA A 226 13.10 8.30 11.19
C ALA A 226 12.28 7.03 11.50
N GLY A 227 11.04 7.20 11.97
CA GLY A 227 10.13 6.13 12.29
C GLY A 227 9.68 5.31 11.08
N ARG A 228 9.41 5.97 9.94
CA ARG A 228 9.11 5.29 8.67
C ARG A 228 10.29 4.47 8.14
N MET A 229 11.52 4.97 8.32
CA MET A 229 12.73 4.23 7.95
C MET A 229 12.88 2.97 8.81
N LEU A 230 12.67 3.09 10.12
CA LEU A 230 12.71 1.96 11.04
C LEU A 230 11.65 0.91 10.70
N SER A 231 10.42 1.34 10.37
CA SER A 231 9.36 0.44 9.90
C SER A 231 9.75 -0.33 8.64
N SER A 232 10.39 0.33 7.67
CA SER A 232 10.86 -0.35 6.45
C SER A 232 11.84 -1.50 6.75
N VAL A 233 12.70 -1.33 7.78
CA VAL A 233 13.60 -2.41 8.24
C VAL A 233 12.78 -3.56 8.84
N ARG A 234 11.84 -3.26 9.75
CA ARG A 234 10.98 -4.28 10.35
C ARG A 234 10.17 -5.05 9.31
N SER A 235 9.52 -4.36 8.38
CA SER A 235 8.75 -4.98 7.30
C SER A 235 9.60 -5.92 6.44
N SER A 236 10.87 -5.60 6.20
CA SER A 236 11.78 -6.53 5.50
C SER A 236 12.03 -7.83 6.28
N MET A 237 12.07 -7.74 7.61
CA MET A 237 12.32 -8.88 8.51
C MET A 237 11.05 -9.70 8.76
N THR A 238 9.89 -9.07 8.94
CA THR A 238 8.62 -9.78 9.10
C THR A 238 8.24 -10.54 7.83
N ARG A 239 8.49 -9.97 6.65
CA ARG A 239 8.32 -10.65 5.36
C ARG A 239 9.24 -11.88 5.21
N LEU A 240 10.49 -11.77 5.64
CA LEU A 240 11.40 -12.94 5.70
C LEU A 240 10.88 -14.00 6.66
N THR A 241 10.35 -13.59 7.81
CA THR A 241 9.77 -14.50 8.81
C THR A 241 8.58 -15.25 8.23
N ALA A 242 7.66 -14.55 7.56
CA ALA A 242 6.49 -15.13 6.92
C ALA A 242 6.86 -16.18 5.87
N GLU A 243 7.84 -15.88 5.02
CA GLU A 243 8.29 -16.83 3.98
C GLU A 243 8.97 -18.06 4.60
N LEU A 244 9.79 -17.88 5.65
CA LEU A 244 10.40 -19.01 6.36
C LEU A 244 9.34 -19.91 7.02
N ILE A 245 8.28 -19.32 7.59
CA ILE A 245 7.14 -20.09 8.11
C ILE A 245 6.46 -20.85 6.98
N TYR A 246 6.14 -20.19 5.87
CA TYR A 246 5.50 -20.81 4.71
C TYR A 246 6.31 -22.00 4.15
N GLU A 247 7.63 -21.84 3.99
CA GLU A 247 8.52 -22.92 3.59
C GLU A 247 8.54 -24.06 4.62
N GLY A 248 8.54 -23.73 5.92
CA GLY A 248 8.46 -24.70 7.01
C GLY A 248 7.17 -25.52 6.96
N ASP A 249 6.03 -24.86 6.81
CA ASP A 249 4.70 -25.49 6.72
C ASP A 249 4.62 -26.43 5.53
N ASN A 250 5.13 -26.01 4.36
CA ASN A 250 5.19 -26.85 3.17
C ASN A 250 6.08 -28.08 3.36
N LEU A 251 7.27 -27.94 3.97
CA LEU A 251 8.16 -29.06 4.27
C LEU A 251 7.52 -30.03 5.26
N LYS A 252 6.83 -29.50 6.27
CA LYS A 252 6.10 -30.32 7.25
C LYS A 252 4.96 -31.09 6.60
N ALA A 253 4.19 -30.46 5.72
CA ALA A 253 3.12 -31.11 4.96
C ALA A 253 3.65 -32.24 4.04
N GLN A 254 4.89 -32.11 3.56
CA GLN A 254 5.59 -33.14 2.79
C GLN A 254 6.23 -34.24 3.66
N GLY A 255 6.14 -34.13 4.99
CA GLY A 255 6.68 -35.10 5.94
C GLY A 255 8.13 -34.85 6.37
N ASP A 256 8.79 -33.79 5.91
CA ASP A 256 10.14 -33.41 6.34
C ASP A 256 10.10 -32.47 7.55
N THR A 257 9.75 -33.03 8.71
CA THR A 257 9.65 -32.27 9.96
C THR A 257 10.99 -31.67 10.40
N ALA A 258 12.12 -32.33 10.11
CA ALA A 258 13.42 -31.82 10.51
C ALA A 258 13.81 -30.56 9.72
N ALA A 259 13.54 -30.53 8.42
CA ALA A 259 13.74 -29.32 7.61
C ALA A 259 12.73 -28.22 7.97
N ALA A 260 11.49 -28.57 8.28
CA ALA A 260 10.48 -27.64 8.76
C ALA A 260 10.90 -26.95 10.08
N ASP A 261 11.32 -27.73 11.09
CA ASP A 261 11.81 -27.23 12.36
C ASP A 261 12.98 -26.25 12.19
N LYS A 262 13.88 -26.54 11.23
CA LYS A 262 14.97 -25.63 10.90
C LYS A 262 14.43 -24.29 10.40
N LYS A 263 13.44 -24.29 9.50
CA LYS A 263 12.83 -23.06 8.98
C LYS A 263 12.12 -22.25 10.06
N TYR A 264 11.36 -22.91 10.94
CA TYR A 264 10.72 -22.24 12.08
C TYR A 264 11.73 -21.60 13.04
N ARG A 265 12.87 -22.27 13.30
CA ARG A 265 13.94 -21.70 14.13
C ARG A 265 14.64 -20.52 13.45
N GLN A 266 14.81 -20.56 12.14
CA GLN A 266 15.32 -19.41 11.38
C GLN A 266 14.35 -18.23 11.46
N ALA A 267 13.04 -18.49 11.33
CA ALA A 267 12.01 -17.46 11.47
C ALA A 267 12.04 -16.85 12.89
N LEU A 268 12.18 -17.69 13.92
CA LEU A 268 12.28 -17.25 15.32
C LEU A 268 13.49 -16.33 15.55
N GLU A 269 14.66 -16.68 15.02
CA GLU A 269 15.87 -15.85 15.13
C GLU A 269 15.66 -14.47 14.50
N VAL A 270 14.97 -14.39 13.36
CA VAL A 270 14.67 -13.11 12.71
C VAL A 270 13.75 -12.26 13.59
N LEU A 271 12.71 -12.84 14.21
CA LEU A 271 11.83 -12.12 15.14
C LEU A 271 12.58 -11.65 16.40
N ASP A 272 13.45 -12.49 16.97
CA ASP A 272 14.26 -12.12 18.14
C ASP A 272 15.24 -10.98 17.80
N LEU A 273 15.76 -10.93 16.56
CA LEU A 273 16.57 -9.79 16.10
C LEU A 273 15.75 -8.49 16.02
N ILE A 274 14.47 -8.55 15.63
CA ILE A 274 13.58 -7.37 15.65
C ILE A 274 13.45 -6.87 17.08
N GLU A 275 13.12 -7.73 18.04
CA GLU A 275 12.96 -7.28 19.43
C GLU A 275 14.24 -6.78 20.06
N LYS A 276 15.37 -7.42 19.75
CA LYS A 276 16.67 -7.01 20.29
C LYS A 276 17.12 -5.65 19.76
N ASN A 277 17.00 -5.43 18.44
CA ASN A 277 17.63 -4.29 17.78
C ASN A 277 16.64 -3.20 17.38
N LEU A 278 15.36 -3.53 17.21
CA LEU A 278 14.29 -2.62 16.80
C LEU A 278 13.07 -2.79 17.73
N PRO A 279 13.23 -2.72 19.06
CA PRO A 279 12.15 -3.02 20.00
C PRO A 279 10.98 -2.04 19.89
N GLN A 280 9.80 -2.48 20.33
CA GLN A 280 8.64 -1.60 20.47
C GLN A 280 8.86 -0.40 21.40
N SER A 281 9.84 -0.48 22.32
CA SER A 281 10.21 0.65 23.19
C SER A 281 10.87 1.80 22.43
N ALA A 282 11.64 1.49 21.38
CA ALA A 282 12.26 2.51 20.53
C ALA A 282 11.21 3.18 19.61
N LYS A 283 10.38 2.36 18.98
CA LYS A 283 9.20 2.81 18.23
C LYS A 283 8.12 1.76 18.35
N ARG A 284 6.91 2.15 18.75
CA ARG A 284 5.78 1.23 18.83
C ARG A 284 5.58 0.50 17.50
N TYR A 285 5.22 -0.78 17.57
CA TYR A 285 4.83 -1.51 16.37
C TYR A 285 3.57 -0.90 15.76
N SER A 286 3.47 -0.84 14.43
CA SER A 286 2.16 -0.60 13.77
C SER A 286 1.21 -1.76 14.10
N ILE A 287 -0.09 -1.49 14.24
CA ILE A 287 -1.08 -2.56 14.49
C ILE A 287 -1.16 -3.46 13.25
N PHE A 288 -1.34 -2.87 12.07
CA PHE A 288 -1.66 -3.58 10.82
C PHE A 288 -0.51 -4.33 10.17
N SER A 289 0.74 -3.93 10.42
CA SER A 289 1.88 -4.38 9.59
C SER A 289 3.06 -4.99 10.36
N GLU A 290 3.10 -4.81 11.68
CA GLU A 290 4.24 -5.24 12.50
C GLU A 290 3.75 -6.05 13.70
N GLY A 291 2.87 -5.45 14.52
CA GLY A 291 2.47 -6.03 15.80
C GLY A 291 1.64 -7.30 15.68
N MET A 292 0.59 -7.26 14.85
CA MET A 292 -0.26 -8.43 14.62
C MET A 292 0.53 -9.56 13.96
N ASP A 293 1.27 -9.28 12.87
CA ASP A 293 2.11 -10.25 12.17
C ASP A 293 3.13 -10.92 13.09
N MET A 294 3.88 -10.14 13.88
CA MET A 294 4.85 -10.70 14.81
C MET A 294 4.18 -11.59 15.87
N GLY A 295 3.04 -11.17 16.41
CA GLY A 295 2.28 -11.94 17.38
C GLY A 295 1.81 -13.29 16.81
N MET A 296 1.24 -13.26 15.60
CA MET A 296 0.81 -14.47 14.88
C MET A 296 1.98 -15.39 14.57
N HIS A 297 3.10 -14.84 14.06
CA HIS A 297 4.29 -15.63 13.75
C HIS A 297 4.88 -16.30 15.00
N TYR A 298 5.00 -15.59 16.13
CA TYR A 298 5.45 -16.21 17.38
C TYR A 298 4.49 -17.31 17.85
N ALA A 299 3.17 -17.07 17.79
CA ALA A 299 2.19 -18.06 18.20
C ALA A 299 2.25 -19.33 17.34
N HIS A 300 2.36 -19.17 16.02
CA HIS A 300 2.50 -20.26 15.06
C HIS A 300 3.79 -21.04 15.28
N ILE A 301 4.94 -20.37 15.28
CA ILE A 301 6.26 -21.01 15.49
C ILE A 301 6.29 -21.78 16.81
N GLY A 302 5.75 -21.20 17.89
CA GLY A 302 5.69 -21.86 19.19
C GLY A 302 4.82 -23.12 19.16
N ALA A 303 3.67 -23.09 18.49
CA ALA A 303 2.83 -24.27 18.31
C ALA A 303 3.53 -25.36 17.49
N GLU A 304 4.15 -24.98 16.36
CA GLU A 304 4.81 -25.90 15.44
C GLU A 304 6.03 -26.58 16.06
N LEU A 305 6.80 -25.86 16.89
CA LEU A 305 7.97 -26.38 17.60
C LEU A 305 7.65 -27.02 18.97
N GLY A 306 6.39 -26.97 19.42
CA GLY A 306 6.01 -27.40 20.77
C GLY A 306 6.64 -26.57 21.90
N ASP A 307 6.90 -25.28 21.66
CA ASP A 307 7.45 -24.34 22.63
C ASP A 307 6.35 -23.39 23.15
N ASP A 308 5.75 -23.77 24.28
CA ASP A 308 4.69 -23.00 24.93
C ASP A 308 5.12 -21.58 25.34
N LYS A 309 6.41 -21.35 25.60
CA LYS A 309 6.89 -20.01 25.97
C LYS A 309 6.87 -19.09 24.76
N VAL A 310 7.33 -19.59 23.61
CA VAL A 310 7.30 -18.85 22.34
C VAL A 310 5.85 -18.61 21.91
N LYS A 311 4.98 -19.62 22.05
CA LYS A 311 3.55 -19.47 21.76
C LYS A 311 2.91 -18.39 22.65
N GLN A 312 3.16 -18.44 23.95
CA GLN A 312 2.58 -17.49 24.90
C GLN A 312 3.12 -16.06 24.70
N LYS A 313 4.37 -15.92 24.24
CA LYS A 313 4.94 -14.63 23.82
C LYS A 313 4.13 -14.03 22.67
N GLY A 314 3.79 -14.83 21.65
CA GLY A 314 2.92 -14.42 20.54
C GLY A 314 1.55 -13.95 21.02
N LEU A 315 0.88 -14.76 21.84
CA LEU A 315 -0.43 -14.40 22.42
C LEU A 315 -0.38 -13.11 23.26
N THR A 316 0.71 -12.89 24.00
CA THR A 316 0.89 -11.67 24.80
C THR A 316 1.05 -10.44 23.92
N ILE A 317 1.79 -10.55 22.81
CA ILE A 317 1.93 -9.46 21.83
C ILE A 317 0.57 -9.15 21.21
N LEU A 318 -0.17 -10.16 20.75
CA LEU A 318 -1.51 -10.00 20.16
C LEU A 318 -2.50 -9.35 21.12
N GLU A 319 -2.58 -9.82 22.38
CA GLU A 319 -3.44 -9.22 23.40
C GLU A 319 -3.12 -7.73 23.59
N GLY A 320 -1.82 -7.37 23.64
CA GLY A 320 -1.37 -5.98 23.72
C GLY A 320 -1.76 -5.14 22.49
N MET A 321 -1.68 -5.71 21.29
CA MET A 321 -2.09 -5.03 20.05
C MET A 321 -3.59 -4.79 20.02
N LEU A 322 -4.40 -5.78 20.40
CA LEU A 322 -5.86 -5.69 20.45
C LEU A 322 -6.35 -4.66 21.46
N LYS A 323 -5.77 -4.63 22.66
CA LYS A 323 -6.08 -3.61 23.67
C LYS A 323 -5.78 -2.20 23.19
N ARG A 324 -4.70 -2.02 22.43
CA ARG A 324 -4.38 -0.73 21.82
C ARG A 324 -5.34 -0.40 20.67
N ALA A 325 -5.67 -1.38 19.84
CA ALA A 325 -6.62 -1.23 18.75
C ALA A 325 -8.01 -0.80 19.27
N ALA A 326 -8.44 -1.28 20.44
CA ALA A 326 -9.67 -0.84 21.09
C ALA A 326 -9.70 0.66 21.40
N GLY A 327 -8.55 1.24 21.78
CA GLY A 327 -8.40 2.68 21.95
C GLY A 327 -8.57 3.44 20.63
N ASN A 328 -7.91 2.96 19.58
CA ASN A 328 -8.01 3.53 18.23
C ASN A 328 -9.44 3.42 17.68
N TYR A 329 -10.11 2.30 17.92
CA TYR A 329 -11.51 2.06 17.56
C TYR A 329 -12.43 3.12 18.16
N ARG A 330 -12.38 3.29 19.49
CA ARG A 330 -13.21 4.29 20.17
C ARG A 330 -12.94 5.70 19.67
N TYR A 331 -11.67 6.04 19.46
CA TYR A 331 -11.30 7.34 18.89
C TYR A 331 -11.87 7.52 17.49
N ALA A 332 -11.70 6.54 16.60
CA ALA A 332 -12.18 6.61 15.22
C ALA A 332 -13.71 6.74 15.15
N VAL A 333 -14.45 5.89 15.86
CA VAL A 333 -15.91 5.94 15.93
C VAL A 333 -16.39 7.28 16.51
N ALA A 334 -15.76 7.78 17.58
CA ALA A 334 -16.10 9.08 18.14
C ALA A 334 -15.84 10.22 17.14
N MET A 335 -14.69 10.23 16.46
CA MET A 335 -14.38 11.24 15.46
C MET A 335 -15.35 11.21 14.28
N GLN A 336 -15.70 10.02 13.79
CA GLN A 336 -16.68 9.86 12.72
C GLN A 336 -18.09 10.30 13.14
N SER A 337 -18.44 10.14 14.42
CA SER A 337 -19.73 10.62 14.94
C SER A 337 -19.79 12.14 15.15
N LEU A 338 -18.65 12.78 15.40
CA LEU A 338 -18.57 14.22 15.70
C LEU A 338 -18.29 15.07 14.47
N PHE A 339 -17.60 14.52 13.48
CA PHE A 339 -17.13 15.27 12.32
C PHE A 339 -17.49 14.53 11.04
N ARG A 340 -17.91 15.28 10.01
CA ARG A 340 -18.11 14.73 8.67
C ARG A 340 -16.73 14.54 8.01
N TYR A 341 -16.40 13.30 7.64
CA TYR A 341 -15.12 12.89 7.03
C TYR A 341 -13.88 13.34 7.83
N PRO A 342 -13.71 12.90 9.09
CA PRO A 342 -12.54 13.28 9.87
C PRO A 342 -11.27 12.80 9.17
N SER A 343 -10.28 13.69 9.07
CA SER A 343 -8.95 13.30 8.64
C SER A 343 -8.32 12.40 9.72
N LEU A 344 -8.30 11.10 9.45
CA LEU A 344 -7.74 10.08 10.34
C LEU A 344 -6.45 9.51 9.74
N THR A 345 -5.55 9.06 10.61
CA THR A 345 -4.44 8.22 10.17
C THR A 345 -4.99 6.93 9.55
N TYR A 346 -4.22 6.30 8.66
CA TYR A 346 -4.59 5.02 8.05
C TYR A 346 -5.05 3.99 9.10
N GLU A 347 -4.29 3.84 10.19
CA GLU A 347 -4.67 2.90 11.26
C GLU A 347 -6.03 3.27 11.85
N ASN A 348 -6.24 4.52 12.28
CA ASN A 348 -7.51 4.91 12.91
C ASN A 348 -8.69 4.81 11.93
N HIS A 349 -8.48 5.13 10.66
CA HIS A 349 -9.52 5.00 9.64
C HIS A 349 -9.99 3.55 9.48
N TYR A 350 -9.05 2.60 9.44
CA TYR A 350 -9.37 1.20 9.14
C TYR A 350 -9.65 0.33 10.37
N ILE A 351 -9.19 0.68 11.58
CA ILE A 351 -9.39 -0.17 12.78
C ILE A 351 -10.85 -0.61 12.99
N PRO A 352 -11.89 0.23 12.82
CA PRO A 352 -13.29 -0.21 12.94
C PRO A 352 -13.64 -1.43 12.10
N TYR A 353 -13.10 -1.51 10.88
CA TYR A 353 -13.38 -2.56 9.93
C TYR A 353 -12.57 -3.84 10.17
N TYR A 354 -11.39 -3.73 10.79
CA TYR A 354 -10.46 -4.86 10.95
C TYR A 354 -10.34 -5.41 12.38
N LEU A 355 -10.77 -4.68 13.41
CA LEU A 355 -10.62 -5.12 14.79
C LEU A 355 -11.26 -6.48 15.05
N LYS A 356 -12.41 -6.75 14.43
CA LYS A 356 -13.05 -8.06 14.52
C LYS A 356 -12.17 -9.17 13.93
N GLN A 357 -11.58 -8.95 12.75
CA GLN A 357 -10.67 -9.91 12.12
C GLN A 357 -9.49 -10.21 13.04
N PHE A 358 -8.89 -9.19 13.64
CA PHE A 358 -7.78 -9.36 14.57
C PHE A 358 -8.14 -10.15 15.84
N ILE A 359 -9.37 -9.99 16.35
CA ILE A 359 -9.87 -10.79 17.48
C ILE A 359 -10.03 -12.26 17.06
N ASP A 360 -10.55 -12.51 15.86
CA ASP A 360 -10.73 -13.86 15.33
C ASP A 360 -9.38 -14.55 15.07
N ASP A 361 -8.39 -13.81 14.55
CA ASP A 361 -7.01 -14.31 14.36
C ASP A 361 -6.38 -14.68 15.70
N TYR A 362 -6.53 -13.82 16.72
CA TYR A 362 -6.06 -14.10 18.08
C TYR A 362 -6.72 -15.34 18.67
N GLN A 363 -8.03 -15.52 18.47
CA GLN A 363 -8.74 -16.73 18.88
C GLN A 363 -8.20 -17.97 18.15
N GLY A 364 -7.96 -17.86 16.84
CA GLY A 364 -7.50 -18.95 15.98
C GLY A 364 -6.16 -19.55 16.42
N VAL A 365 -5.29 -18.74 17.03
CA VAL A 365 -4.01 -19.21 17.58
C VAL A 365 -4.08 -19.60 19.07
N GLY A 366 -5.27 -19.64 19.65
CA GLY A 366 -5.53 -20.09 21.03
C GLY A 366 -5.63 -18.96 22.06
N GLY A 367 -5.89 -17.73 21.63
CA GLY A 367 -6.14 -16.59 22.48
C GLY A 367 -7.48 -16.67 23.23
N ASP A 368 -7.49 -16.19 24.48
CA ASP A 368 -8.68 -16.13 25.32
C ASP A 368 -9.48 -14.85 25.03
N VAL A 369 -10.44 -14.95 24.11
CA VAL A 369 -11.31 -13.83 23.70
C VAL A 369 -12.23 -13.39 24.84
N ASP A 370 -12.75 -14.33 25.64
CA ASP A 370 -13.64 -13.99 26.75
C ASP A 370 -12.92 -13.12 27.78
N LYS A 371 -11.67 -13.47 28.12
CA LYS A 371 -10.83 -12.66 29.00
C LYS A 371 -10.47 -11.32 28.36
N LEU A 372 -10.15 -11.29 27.07
CA LEU A 372 -9.86 -10.05 26.34
C LEU A 372 -11.06 -9.10 26.37
N MET A 373 -12.25 -9.57 25.99
CA MET A 373 -13.48 -8.76 25.93
C MET A 373 -13.92 -8.25 27.32
N LYS A 374 -13.56 -8.95 28.39
CA LYS A 374 -13.80 -8.51 29.78
C LYS A 374 -12.75 -7.53 30.32
N SER A 375 -11.70 -7.24 29.56
CA SER A 375 -10.65 -6.30 29.99
C SER A 375 -11.13 -4.85 29.98
N PRO A 376 -10.61 -3.98 30.87
CA PRO A 376 -10.96 -2.56 30.89
C PRO A 376 -10.74 -1.86 29.55
N GLU A 377 -9.72 -2.26 28.80
CA GLU A 377 -9.38 -1.67 27.50
C GLU A 377 -10.43 -1.97 26.42
N MET A 378 -11.20 -3.05 26.55
CA MET A 378 -12.30 -3.42 25.64
C MET A 378 -13.66 -2.89 26.09
N ALA A 379 -13.72 -2.14 27.20
CA ALA A 379 -14.98 -1.62 27.73
C ALA A 379 -15.75 -0.81 26.66
N GLY A 380 -17.04 -1.12 26.53
CA GLY A 380 -17.95 -0.47 25.58
C GLY A 380 -17.86 -0.97 24.13
N ILE A 381 -17.05 -2.00 23.85
CA ILE A 381 -16.95 -2.62 22.52
C ILE A 381 -17.61 -3.99 22.57
N THR A 382 -18.56 -4.26 21.68
CA THR A 382 -19.19 -5.58 21.53
C THR A 382 -18.78 -6.26 20.22
N LEU A 383 -18.76 -7.59 20.18
CA LEU A 383 -18.46 -8.33 18.94
C LEU A 383 -19.50 -8.04 17.84
N GLU A 384 -20.76 -7.87 18.20
CA GLU A 384 -21.86 -7.53 17.28
C GLU A 384 -21.61 -6.19 16.57
N GLN A 385 -21.17 -5.15 17.30
CA GLN A 385 -20.81 -3.86 16.70
C GLN A 385 -19.68 -4.01 15.69
N LEU A 386 -18.67 -4.80 16.05
CA LEU A 386 -17.52 -5.04 15.18
C LEU A 386 -17.87 -5.85 13.93
N ASP A 387 -18.84 -6.77 14.03
CA ASP A 387 -19.38 -7.49 12.87
C ASP A 387 -20.11 -6.55 11.90
N THR A 388 -20.87 -5.55 12.42
CA THR A 388 -21.49 -4.53 11.57
C THR A 388 -20.47 -3.77 10.73
N TYR A 389 -19.38 -3.27 11.35
CA TYR A 389 -18.32 -2.58 10.63
C TYR A 389 -17.62 -3.49 9.61
N ARG A 390 -17.27 -4.72 9.98
CA ARG A 390 -16.64 -5.65 9.04
C ARG A 390 -17.52 -5.87 7.80
N ASN A 391 -18.83 -6.04 7.99
CA ASN A 391 -19.74 -6.30 6.88
C ASN A 391 -19.83 -5.13 5.89
N GLN A 392 -19.72 -3.88 6.36
CA GLN A 392 -19.64 -2.70 5.48
C GLN A 392 -18.41 -2.73 4.54
N LEU A 393 -17.29 -3.28 5.00
CA LEU A 393 -16.09 -3.46 4.16
C LEU A 393 -16.31 -4.56 3.10
N SER A 394 -17.06 -5.62 3.44
CA SER A 394 -17.34 -6.70 2.50
C SER A 394 -18.31 -6.30 1.39
N SER A 395 -19.32 -5.47 1.71
CA SER A 395 -20.28 -4.94 0.73
C SER A 395 -19.70 -3.91 -0.24
N SER A 396 -18.52 -3.37 0.04
CA SER A 396 -17.81 -2.42 -0.84
C SER A 396 -16.77 -3.08 -1.75
N SER A 397 -16.59 -4.40 -1.68
CA SER A 397 -15.46 -5.10 -2.31
C SER A 397 -15.79 -5.95 -3.55
N SER A 398 -17.02 -5.92 -4.09
CA SER A 398 -17.33 -6.75 -5.28
C SER A 398 -18.37 -6.24 -6.28
N GLU A 399 -19.01 -5.09 -6.10
CA GLU A 399 -19.90 -4.51 -7.11
C GLU A 399 -19.74 -2.98 -7.10
N GLU A 400 -19.75 -2.33 -8.28
CA GLU A 400 -19.95 -0.88 -8.36
C GLU A 400 -21.21 -0.57 -7.55
N MET A 401 -21.06 0.12 -6.42
CA MET A 401 -22.20 0.53 -5.61
C MET A 401 -23.17 1.29 -6.50
N THR A 402 -24.43 0.86 -6.52
CA THR A 402 -25.46 1.58 -7.27
C THR A 402 -25.63 2.98 -6.66
N GLU A 403 -26.08 3.96 -7.45
CA GLU A 403 -26.40 5.32 -6.95
C GLU A 403 -27.34 5.26 -5.73
N GLU A 404 -28.24 4.28 -5.70
CA GLU A 404 -29.15 4.00 -4.59
C GLU A 404 -28.42 3.52 -3.33
N GLN A 405 -27.39 2.66 -3.46
CA GLN A 405 -26.57 2.20 -2.32
C GLN A 405 -25.66 3.30 -1.77
N GLN A 406 -25.12 4.18 -2.64
CA GLN A 406 -24.39 5.37 -2.20
C GLN A 406 -25.32 6.35 -1.49
N ALA A 407 -26.52 6.58 -2.03
CA ALA A 407 -27.55 7.37 -1.38
C ALA A 407 -27.91 6.79 0.00
N LEU A 408 -28.13 5.47 0.11
CA LEU A 408 -28.46 4.81 1.38
C LEU A 408 -27.36 4.96 2.45
N GLN A 409 -26.08 4.89 2.06
CA GLN A 409 -24.97 5.12 2.98
C GLN A 409 -24.94 6.57 3.48
N ILE A 410 -25.06 7.54 2.56
CA ILE A 410 -25.12 8.97 2.88
C ILE A 410 -26.35 9.30 3.73
N LEU A 411 -27.49 8.68 3.42
CA LEU A 411 -28.74 8.81 4.16
C LEU A 411 -28.62 8.30 5.59
N SER A 412 -27.91 7.18 5.83
CA SER A 412 -27.69 6.67 7.18
C SER A 412 -26.86 7.62 8.05
N GLU A 413 -25.90 8.34 7.46
CA GLU A 413 -25.08 9.35 8.15
C GLU A 413 -25.87 10.66 8.40
N LEU A 414 -26.77 11.03 7.49
CA LEU A 414 -27.60 12.23 7.61
C LEU A 414 -28.85 12.01 8.48
N ALA A 415 -29.33 10.78 8.61
CA ALA A 415 -30.49 10.42 9.42
C ALA A 415 -30.28 10.77 10.91
N SER A 416 -29.08 10.54 11.45
CA SER A 416 -28.76 10.93 12.82
C SER A 416 -28.76 12.45 13.01
N GLN A 417 -28.37 13.21 11.99
CA GLN A 417 -28.39 14.68 12.02
C GLN A 417 -29.82 15.22 11.85
N ALA A 418 -30.64 14.58 11.02
CA ALA A 418 -32.04 14.96 10.79
C ALA A 418 -32.87 14.96 12.08
N ALA A 419 -32.63 14.00 12.98
CA ALA A 419 -33.27 13.96 14.29
C ALA A 419 -32.96 15.20 15.15
N ASP A 420 -31.70 15.65 15.13
CA ASP A 420 -31.29 16.88 15.81
C ASP A 420 -31.89 18.13 15.16
N ILE A 421 -31.92 18.19 13.82
CA ILE A 421 -32.54 19.32 13.11
C ILE A 421 -34.04 19.41 13.37
N ASN A 422 -34.75 18.28 13.39
CA ASN A 422 -36.17 18.24 13.72
C ASN A 422 -36.41 18.71 15.16
N ARG A 423 -35.53 18.31 16.10
CA ARG A 423 -35.55 18.80 17.48
C ARG A 423 -35.34 20.32 17.54
N TYR A 424 -34.39 20.87 16.78
CA TYR A 424 -34.15 22.31 16.72
C TYR A 424 -35.32 23.08 16.10
N ALA A 425 -35.96 22.52 15.07
CA ALA A 425 -37.15 23.10 14.45
C ALA A 425 -38.35 23.17 15.39
N ALA A 426 -38.44 22.24 16.35
CA ALA A 426 -39.49 22.22 17.37
C ALA A 426 -39.23 23.15 18.58
N MET A 427 -38.03 23.74 18.70
CA MET A 427 -37.68 24.64 19.80
C MET A 427 -38.37 26.00 19.67
N SER A 428 -38.66 26.64 20.80
CA SER A 428 -38.99 28.08 20.80
C SER A 428 -37.78 28.92 20.40
N ALA A 429 -38.01 30.16 19.94
CA ALA A 429 -36.92 31.07 19.56
C ALA A 429 -35.92 31.32 20.72
N GLU A 430 -36.41 31.35 21.96
CA GLU A 430 -35.57 31.53 23.16
C GLU A 430 -34.71 30.31 23.50
N GLU A 431 -35.20 29.10 23.18
CA GLU A 431 -34.44 27.86 23.36
C GLU A 431 -33.42 27.67 22.25
N TYR A 432 -33.81 27.94 21.00
CA TYR A 432 -32.92 27.88 19.84
C TYR A 432 -31.74 28.87 19.97
N ALA A 433 -31.99 30.06 20.51
CA ALA A 433 -30.94 31.05 20.78
C ALA A 433 -29.91 30.60 21.84
N LYS A 434 -30.21 29.59 22.65
CA LYS A 434 -29.29 29.04 23.67
C LYS A 434 -28.40 27.92 23.14
N LEU A 435 -28.63 27.43 21.92
CA LEU A 435 -27.73 26.48 21.27
C LEU A 435 -26.31 27.05 21.13
N SER A 436 -25.33 26.18 20.99
CA SER A 436 -23.97 26.61 20.63
C SER A 436 -23.93 27.14 19.18
N ASP A 437 -22.87 27.90 18.85
CA ASP A 437 -22.67 28.37 17.48
C ASP A 437 -22.55 27.21 16.49
N ILE A 438 -21.88 26.13 16.89
CA ILE A 438 -21.72 24.90 16.09
C ILE A 438 -23.08 24.25 15.79
N GLU A 439 -23.97 24.16 16.78
CA GLU A 439 -25.30 23.55 16.58
C GLU A 439 -26.17 24.38 15.63
N ARG A 440 -26.15 25.73 15.76
CA ARG A 440 -26.87 26.63 14.84
C ARG A 440 -26.30 26.63 13.43
N GLU A 441 -24.98 26.51 13.32
CA GLU A 441 -24.29 26.40 12.05
C GLU A 441 -24.60 25.06 11.36
N ALA A 442 -24.62 23.96 12.11
CA ALA A 442 -25.03 22.65 11.59
C ALA A 442 -26.45 22.66 11.02
N ASP A 443 -27.41 23.27 11.73
CA ASP A 443 -28.79 23.47 11.24
C ASP A 443 -28.82 24.33 9.97
N SER A 444 -28.02 25.40 9.95
CA SER A 444 -27.95 26.31 8.80
C SER A 444 -27.31 25.68 7.56
N LEU A 445 -26.40 24.71 7.71
CA LEU A 445 -25.71 24.04 6.61
C LEU A 445 -26.37 22.72 6.18
N PHE A 446 -27.35 22.23 6.93
CA PHE A 446 -27.92 20.91 6.69
C PHE A 446 -28.59 20.79 5.33
N TYR A 447 -29.38 21.79 4.91
CA TYR A 447 -30.04 21.77 3.58
C TYR A 447 -29.03 21.77 2.41
N LEU A 448 -27.92 22.51 2.53
CA LEU A 448 -26.84 22.48 1.54
C LEU A 448 -26.18 21.10 1.46
N SER A 449 -26.06 20.42 2.60
CA SER A 449 -25.55 19.06 2.65
C SER A 449 -26.44 18.08 1.89
N LEU A 450 -27.77 18.20 2.03
CA LEU A 450 -28.72 17.39 1.27
C LEU A 450 -28.58 17.62 -0.24
N GLN A 451 -28.49 18.89 -0.65
CA GLN A 451 -28.30 19.27 -2.05
C GLN A 451 -26.98 18.76 -2.64
N PHE A 452 -25.88 18.88 -1.89
CA PHE A 452 -24.57 18.38 -2.32
C PHE A 452 -24.57 16.86 -2.54
N CYS A 453 -25.35 16.14 -1.74
CA CYS A 453 -25.48 14.69 -1.86
C CYS A 453 -26.47 14.24 -2.96
N GLY A 454 -27.04 15.17 -3.72
CA GLY A 454 -28.09 14.86 -4.71
C GLY A 454 -29.40 14.35 -4.08
N LEU A 455 -29.60 14.58 -2.79
CA LEU A 455 -30.79 14.13 -2.05
C LEU A 455 -31.84 15.23 -2.07
N ASP A 456 -32.87 15.04 -2.89
CA ASP A 456 -34.01 15.95 -2.96
C ASP A 456 -35.14 15.53 -2.01
N GLN A 457 -36.17 16.37 -1.94
CA GLN A 457 -37.33 16.14 -1.08
C GLN A 457 -38.10 14.86 -1.47
N GLU A 458 -38.09 14.46 -2.74
CA GLU A 458 -38.79 13.28 -3.22
C GLU A 458 -38.12 12.00 -2.71
N ILE A 459 -36.79 11.95 -2.77
CA ILE A 459 -35.97 10.86 -2.24
C ILE A 459 -36.11 10.79 -0.71
N LEU A 460 -35.93 11.92 -0.02
CA LEU A 460 -35.89 11.97 1.44
C LEU A 460 -37.25 11.67 2.09
N SER A 461 -38.37 12.00 1.43
CA SER A 461 -39.72 11.72 1.94
C SER A 461 -40.04 10.22 2.10
N GLN A 462 -39.21 9.34 1.55
CA GLN A 462 -39.35 7.88 1.65
C GLN A 462 -38.75 7.31 2.95
N TYR A 463 -38.02 8.13 3.71
CA TYR A 463 -37.31 7.74 4.93
C TYR A 463 -38.02 8.31 6.17
N GLU A 464 -38.26 7.47 7.17
CA GLU A 464 -39.08 7.83 8.34
C GLU A 464 -38.43 8.96 9.16
N GLU A 465 -37.09 9.06 9.15
CA GLU A 465 -36.31 10.08 9.85
C GLU A 465 -36.49 11.51 9.28
N PHE A 466 -36.89 11.63 8.02
CA PHE A 466 -37.09 12.91 7.32
C PHE A 466 -38.57 13.28 7.16
N LYS A 467 -39.48 12.47 7.67
CA LYS A 467 -40.93 12.69 7.54
C LYS A 467 -41.42 13.98 8.18
N ASP A 468 -40.81 14.35 9.30
CA ASP A 468 -41.11 15.58 10.04
C ASP A 468 -40.13 16.73 9.71
N PHE A 469 -39.26 16.55 8.71
CA PHE A 469 -38.26 17.54 8.34
C PHE A 469 -38.85 18.73 7.59
N ASP A 470 -38.70 19.93 8.16
CA ASP A 470 -39.15 21.18 7.53
C ASP A 470 -38.10 21.69 6.52
N PHE A 471 -38.20 21.17 5.29
CA PHE A 471 -37.36 21.58 4.14
C PHE A 471 -37.38 23.09 3.90
N ALA A 472 -38.53 23.75 4.12
CA ALA A 472 -38.65 25.18 3.86
C ALA A 472 -37.90 26.00 4.91
N ARG A 473 -37.91 25.57 6.18
CA ARG A 473 -37.10 26.17 7.25
C ARG A 473 -35.61 25.96 6.99
N ALA A 474 -35.20 24.72 6.72
CA ALA A 474 -33.79 24.39 6.50
C ALA A 474 -33.22 25.18 5.30
N LYS A 475 -33.97 25.26 4.19
CA LYS A 475 -33.60 26.09 3.04
C LYS A 475 -33.46 27.57 3.39
N ARG A 476 -34.40 28.14 4.15
CA ARG A 476 -34.31 29.55 4.57
C ARG A 476 -33.07 29.83 5.41
N LEU A 477 -32.72 28.93 6.33
CA LEU A 477 -31.54 29.05 7.17
C LEU A 477 -30.25 28.95 6.33
N SER A 478 -30.18 28.02 5.38
CA SER A 478 -29.06 27.97 4.44
C SER A 478 -28.95 29.20 3.55
N ASP A 479 -30.06 29.71 3.02
CA ASP A 479 -30.08 30.93 2.20
C ASP A 479 -29.67 32.17 3.03
N GLU A 480 -29.97 32.20 4.33
CA GLU A 480 -29.48 33.24 5.25
C GLU A 480 -28.00 33.08 5.59
N TYR A 481 -27.54 31.86 5.84
CA TYR A 481 -26.15 31.57 6.14
C TYR A 481 -25.23 31.90 4.95
N ILE A 482 -25.61 31.53 3.72
CA ILE A 482 -24.86 31.89 2.51
C ILE A 482 -24.77 33.41 2.34
N ARG A 483 -25.87 34.13 2.58
CA ARG A 483 -25.88 35.61 2.49
C ARG A 483 -24.92 36.26 3.49
N ASN A 484 -24.72 35.63 4.64
CA ASN A 484 -23.82 36.11 5.69
C ASN A 484 -22.38 35.62 5.53
N ASN A 485 -22.13 34.57 4.73
CA ASN A 485 -20.84 33.93 4.50
C ASN A 485 -20.59 33.72 2.98
N PRO A 486 -20.32 34.80 2.22
CA PRO A 486 -20.24 34.76 0.75
C PRO A 486 -19.12 33.85 0.22
N GLU A 487 -18.06 33.60 0.99
CA GLU A 487 -16.99 32.64 0.67
C GLU A 487 -17.49 31.20 0.50
N VAL A 488 -18.55 30.82 1.22
CA VAL A 488 -19.16 29.49 1.11
C VAL A 488 -19.87 29.33 -0.24
N ALA A 489 -20.39 30.43 -0.81
CA ALA A 489 -20.99 30.41 -2.14
C ALA A 489 -19.95 30.18 -3.25
N GLU A 490 -18.75 30.75 -3.11
CA GLU A 490 -17.65 30.56 -4.05
C GLU A 490 -17.09 29.13 -3.98
N GLU A 491 -16.95 28.56 -2.78
CA GLU A 491 -16.55 27.15 -2.62
C GLU A 491 -17.59 26.19 -3.23
N LEU A 492 -18.88 26.41 -2.97
CA LEU A 492 -19.96 25.58 -3.55
C LEU A 492 -19.96 25.62 -5.09
N GLN A 493 -19.73 26.78 -5.71
CA GLN A 493 -19.62 26.90 -7.17
C GLN A 493 -18.38 26.22 -7.76
N SER A 494 -17.33 26.02 -6.97
CA SER A 494 -16.11 25.33 -7.41
C SER A 494 -16.21 23.80 -7.30
N MET A 495 -17.16 23.31 -6.49
CA MET A 495 -17.36 21.89 -6.19
C MET A 495 -18.52 21.25 -6.96
N MET A 496 -19.47 22.05 -7.45
CA MET A 496 -20.50 21.65 -8.43
C MET A 496 -19.96 21.75 -9.86
#